data_AF-A0AAF0ERD6-F1
#
_entry.id   AF-A0AAF0ERD6-F1
#
_cell.length_a   1.000
_cell.length_b   1.000
_cell.length_c   1.000
_cell.angle_alpha   90.00
_cell.angle_beta   90.00
_cell.angle_gamma   90.00
#
_symmetry.space_group_name_H-M   'P 1'
#
loop_
_entity.id
_entity.type
_entity.pdbx_description
1 polymer ?
#
loop_
_entity_poly.entity_id
_entity_poly.type
_entity_poly.pdbx_seq_one_letter_code
_entity_poly.pdbx_strand_id
1 'polypeptide(L)'
;MLLTAIFARGAGAGAAVRRALHSSAVRDPVRETGLYYHALGDGEWAISLRADAPDRPDSPWVVGRLAVPAAVEPPAHLRNRPDSVRLNARFWDELHHVFREHVAHDETLQFEANMRENGWAHLSDMRDSLHLVRTPTPDSIFGTVAFVERKIDPSTYERNPIGMAQSGI
;
A
#
# COMPACT_ATOMS: atom_id res chain seq x y z
N MET A 1 13.46 1.81 -2.42
CA MET A 1 13.15 2.49 -3.69
C MET A 1 12.05 1.77 -4.50
N LEU A 2 11.03 1.14 -3.87
CA LEU A 2 10.02 0.33 -4.58
C LEU A 2 8.70 1.06 -4.89
N LEU A 3 8.42 2.22 -4.28
CA LEU A 3 7.15 2.92 -4.51
C LEU A 3 7.02 3.53 -5.91
N THR A 4 8.11 3.84 -6.60
CA THR A 4 8.08 4.55 -7.88
C THR A 4 7.46 3.71 -9.03
N ALA A 5 7.50 2.38 -8.95
CA ALA A 5 7.06 1.49 -10.03
C ALA A 5 5.52 1.46 -10.20
N ILE A 6 4.75 1.68 -9.13
CA ILE A 6 3.27 1.71 -9.17
C ILE A 6 2.77 2.93 -9.99
N PHE A 7 3.58 3.98 -10.13
CA PHE A 7 3.13 5.27 -10.67
C PHE A 7 3.34 5.44 -12.19
N ALA A 8 3.95 4.48 -12.90
CA ALA A 8 4.36 4.66 -14.30
C ALA A 8 3.37 4.11 -15.36
N ARG A 9 2.35 3.33 -14.98
CA ARG A 9 1.40 2.72 -15.94
C ARG A 9 -0.01 3.30 -15.81
N GLY A 10 -0.25 4.42 -16.48
CA GLY A 10 -1.58 5.03 -16.49
C GLY A 10 -1.72 6.20 -17.46
N ALA A 11 -1.26 6.04 -18.70
CA ALA A 11 -1.51 7.01 -19.77
C ALA A 11 -2.17 6.28 -20.95
N GLY A 12 -3.51 6.28 -20.98
CA GLY A 12 -4.31 5.75 -22.07
C GLY A 12 -5.55 6.61 -22.27
N ALA A 13 -5.60 7.31 -23.41
CA ALA A 13 -6.64 8.25 -23.79
C ALA A 13 -7.98 7.57 -24.12
N GLY A 14 -9.09 8.19 -23.72
CA GLY A 14 -10.45 7.79 -24.14
C GLY A 14 -11.52 8.67 -23.50
N ALA A 15 -12.07 9.62 -24.27
CA ALA A 15 -13.05 10.60 -23.81
C ALA A 15 -14.47 10.02 -23.64
N ALA A 16 -15.13 10.29 -22.51
CA ALA A 16 -16.56 10.60 -22.40
C ALA A 16 -16.98 10.99 -20.96
N VAL A 17 -17.30 12.28 -20.81
CA VAL A 17 -18.21 12.94 -19.86
C VAL A 17 -18.56 12.20 -18.55
N ARG A 18 -18.09 12.72 -17.40
CA ARG A 18 -18.89 12.85 -16.15
C ARG A 18 -18.14 13.66 -15.09
N ARG A 19 -18.71 14.85 -14.80
CA ARG A 19 -18.58 15.70 -13.60
C ARG A 19 -17.19 15.72 -12.94
N ALA A 20 -16.40 16.74 -13.26
CA ALA A 20 -15.18 17.07 -12.54
C ALA A 20 -15.46 17.13 -11.03
N LEU A 21 -14.89 16.19 -10.28
CA LEU A 21 -14.66 16.32 -8.85
C LEU A 21 -13.62 17.43 -8.68
N HIS A 22 -14.07 18.68 -8.80
CA HIS A 22 -13.31 19.82 -8.33
C HIS A 22 -13.34 19.79 -6.80
N SER A 23 -12.43 19.03 -6.19
CA SER A 23 -12.10 19.19 -4.77
C SER A 23 -10.59 19.20 -4.65
N SER A 24 -10.02 20.33 -4.24
CA SER A 24 -8.63 20.45 -3.83
C SER A 24 -8.29 19.32 -2.86
N ALA A 25 -7.32 18.47 -3.23
CA ALA A 25 -6.83 17.44 -2.34
C ALA A 25 -6.34 18.07 -1.03
N VAL A 26 -6.78 17.55 0.11
CA VAL A 26 -6.22 17.93 1.40
C VAL A 26 -4.95 17.13 1.57
N ARG A 27 -3.80 17.79 1.70
CA ARG A 27 -2.52 17.10 1.97
C ARG A 27 -2.39 16.85 3.46
N ASP A 28 -1.89 15.68 3.84
CA ASP A 28 -1.58 15.39 5.23
C ASP A 28 -0.54 16.40 5.78
N PRO A 29 -0.76 16.98 6.97
CA PRO A 29 0.19 17.92 7.57
C PRO A 29 1.51 17.25 7.96
N VAL A 30 1.51 15.94 8.24
CA VAL A 30 2.72 15.15 8.50
C VAL A 30 3.30 14.74 7.15
N ARG A 31 4.40 15.39 6.75
CA ARG A 31 4.96 15.26 5.40
C ARG A 31 5.41 13.84 5.08
N GLU A 32 5.84 13.11 6.08
CA GLU A 32 6.38 11.75 6.03
C GLU A 32 5.32 10.72 5.64
N THR A 33 4.04 11.03 5.86
CA THR A 33 2.94 10.13 5.46
C THR A 33 2.74 10.12 3.95
N GLY A 34 3.00 11.26 3.28
CA GLY A 34 2.76 11.42 1.84
C GLY A 34 1.28 11.32 1.42
N LEU A 35 0.34 11.32 2.38
CA LEU A 35 -1.07 11.08 2.11
C LEU A 35 -1.79 12.32 1.57
N TYR A 36 -2.74 12.08 0.68
CA TYR A 36 -3.70 13.04 0.15
C TYR A 36 -5.11 12.50 0.34
N TYR A 37 -6.03 13.40 0.71
CA TYR A 37 -7.43 13.10 0.95
C TYR A 37 -8.29 13.83 -0.09
N HIS A 38 -9.13 13.08 -0.80
CA HIS A 38 -9.98 13.58 -1.88
C HIS A 38 -11.45 13.40 -1.51
N ALA A 39 -12.24 14.46 -1.57
CA ALA A 39 -13.66 14.38 -1.23
C ALA A 39 -14.42 13.60 -2.31
N LEU A 40 -15.19 12.59 -1.91
CA LEU A 40 -16.04 11.80 -2.81
C LEU A 40 -17.52 12.23 -2.76
N GLY A 41 -17.91 12.99 -1.73
CA GLY A 41 -19.30 13.36 -1.44
C GLY A 41 -19.81 12.70 -0.15
N ASP A 42 -20.88 13.25 0.44
CA ASP A 42 -21.58 12.69 1.61
C ASP A 42 -20.67 12.37 2.83
N GLY A 43 -19.58 13.10 3.00
CA GLY A 43 -18.60 12.88 4.08
C GLY A 43 -17.62 11.74 3.83
N GLU A 44 -17.65 11.09 2.66
CA GLU A 44 -16.66 10.09 2.25
C GLU A 44 -15.44 10.74 1.61
N TRP A 45 -14.27 10.21 1.93
CA TRP A 45 -12.97 10.64 1.42
C TRP A 45 -12.18 9.46 0.87
N ALA A 46 -11.52 9.63 -0.27
CA ALA A 46 -10.51 8.71 -0.78
C ALA A 46 -9.13 9.10 -0.25
N ILE A 47 -8.38 8.13 0.26
CA ILE A 47 -6.99 8.28 0.71
C ILE A 47 -6.07 7.79 -0.40
N SER A 48 -5.07 8.58 -0.78
CA SER A 48 -4.12 8.21 -1.83
C SER A 48 -2.72 8.76 -1.55
N LEU A 49 -1.74 8.32 -2.33
CA LEU A 49 -0.37 8.84 -2.32
C LEU A 49 -0.13 9.90 -3.41
N ARG A 50 -1.20 10.34 -4.10
CA ARG A 50 -1.15 11.29 -5.22
C ARG A 50 -1.97 12.53 -4.94
N ALA A 51 -1.47 13.68 -5.41
CA ALA A 51 -2.19 14.94 -5.33
C ALA A 51 -3.36 15.04 -6.31
N ASP A 52 -3.33 14.27 -7.41
CA ASP A 52 -4.41 14.22 -8.39
C ASP A 52 -5.64 13.52 -7.80
N ALA A 53 -6.83 14.04 -8.12
CA ALA A 53 -8.08 13.42 -7.72
C ALA A 53 -8.31 12.11 -8.49
N PRO A 54 -8.87 11.07 -7.84
CA PRO A 54 -9.09 9.80 -8.50
C PRO A 54 -10.22 9.84 -9.50
N ASP A 55 -9.98 9.23 -10.67
CA ASP A 55 -11.01 9.03 -11.69
C ASP A 55 -12.20 8.24 -11.11
N ARG A 56 -11.92 7.33 -10.18
CA ARG A 56 -12.89 6.46 -9.51
C ARG A 56 -12.49 6.18 -8.06
N PRO A 57 -13.46 6.07 -7.13
CA PRO A 57 -13.19 5.75 -5.72
C PRO A 57 -12.43 4.45 -5.46
N ASP A 58 -12.48 3.50 -6.40
CA ASP A 58 -11.86 2.17 -6.32
C ASP A 58 -10.58 2.05 -7.17
N SER A 59 -10.07 3.17 -7.70
CA SER A 59 -8.85 3.19 -8.51
C SER A 59 -7.67 2.54 -7.79
N PRO A 60 -6.78 1.79 -8.48
CA PRO A 60 -5.69 1.03 -7.86
C PRO A 60 -4.65 1.86 -7.09
N TRP A 61 -4.67 3.19 -7.20
CA TRP A 61 -3.77 4.08 -6.45
C TRP A 61 -4.46 4.77 -5.25
N VAL A 62 -5.75 4.48 -5.04
CA VAL A 62 -6.48 4.83 -3.81
C VAL A 62 -6.22 3.73 -2.79
N VAL A 63 -5.57 4.06 -1.68
CA VAL A 63 -5.22 3.15 -0.59
C VAL A 63 -6.48 2.64 0.12
N GLY A 64 -7.45 3.53 0.33
CA GLY A 64 -8.68 3.22 1.03
C GLY A 64 -9.63 4.40 1.08
N ARG A 65 -10.76 4.21 1.77
CA ARG A 65 -11.81 5.22 1.95
C ARG A 65 -12.08 5.46 3.43
N LEU A 66 -12.47 6.68 3.73
CA LEU A 66 -12.70 7.16 5.10
C LEU A 66 -14.03 7.92 5.17
N ALA A 67 -14.90 7.50 6.08
CA ALA A 67 -16.12 8.22 6.42
C ALA A 67 -15.80 9.27 7.50
N VAL A 68 -15.90 10.56 7.16
CA VAL A 68 -15.51 11.66 8.07
C VAL A 68 -16.73 12.51 8.40
N PRO A 69 -17.06 12.70 9.69
CA PRO A 69 -18.09 13.65 10.11
C PRO A 69 -17.76 15.07 9.66
N ALA A 70 -18.77 15.85 9.25
CA ALA A 70 -18.60 17.18 8.64
C ALA A 70 -17.80 18.20 9.48
N ALA A 71 -17.70 18.01 10.80
CA ALA A 71 -16.98 18.91 11.71
C ALA A 71 -15.51 18.52 11.96
N VAL A 72 -14.99 17.48 11.28
CA VAL A 72 -13.65 16.93 11.53
C VAL A 72 -12.84 16.89 10.25
N GLU A 73 -11.57 17.29 10.34
CA GLU A 73 -10.63 17.17 9.22
C GLU A 73 -10.20 15.71 9.00
N PRO A 74 -10.15 15.20 7.76
CA PRO A 74 -9.82 13.81 7.47
C PRO A 74 -8.50 13.31 8.09
N PRO A 75 -7.38 14.08 8.04
CA PRO A 75 -6.14 13.66 8.70
C PRO A 75 -6.31 13.47 10.22
N ALA A 76 -7.07 14.36 10.87
CA ALA A 76 -7.30 14.26 12.32
C ALA A 76 -8.21 13.07 12.64
N HIS A 77 -9.22 12.81 11.81
CA HIS A 77 -10.10 11.65 11.95
C HIS A 77 -9.32 10.34 11.85
N LEU A 78 -8.49 10.19 10.80
CA LEU A 78 -7.68 8.99 10.57
C LEU A 78 -6.75 8.68 11.75
N ARG A 79 -6.07 9.68 12.30
CA ARG A 79 -5.16 9.48 13.45
C ARG A 79 -5.89 9.04 14.71
N ASN A 80 -7.10 9.56 14.94
CA ASN A 80 -7.91 9.20 16.10
C ASN A 80 -8.65 7.86 15.94
N ARG A 81 -8.87 7.41 14.69
CA ARG A 81 -9.60 6.19 14.35
C ARG A 81 -8.95 5.47 13.17
N PRO A 82 -7.76 4.87 13.35
CA PRO A 82 -7.03 4.23 12.24
C PRO A 82 -7.84 3.08 11.60
N ASP A 83 -8.61 2.34 12.40
CA ASP A 83 -9.42 1.19 11.93
C ASP A 83 -10.67 1.61 11.14
N SER A 84 -10.96 2.91 11.04
CA SER A 84 -12.12 3.39 10.26
C SER A 84 -11.89 3.40 8.74
N VAL A 85 -10.67 3.08 8.30
CA VAL A 85 -10.34 3.01 6.88
C VAL A 85 -10.88 1.73 6.27
N ARG A 86 -11.75 1.89 5.28
CA ARG A 86 -12.13 0.80 4.39
C ARG A 86 -11.07 0.65 3.30
N LEU A 87 -10.23 -0.37 3.43
CA LEU A 87 -9.14 -0.66 2.49
C LEU A 87 -9.67 -0.94 1.08
N ASN A 88 -8.91 -0.52 0.07
CA ASN A 88 -9.19 -0.83 -1.32
C ASN A 88 -8.44 -2.10 -1.74
N ALA A 89 -9.17 -3.20 -1.98
CA ALA A 89 -8.57 -4.46 -2.42
C ALA A 89 -7.72 -4.31 -3.69
N ARG A 90 -8.14 -3.47 -4.65
CA ARG A 90 -7.40 -3.25 -5.90
C ARG A 90 -6.02 -2.64 -5.67
N PHE A 91 -5.91 -1.71 -4.73
CA PHE A 91 -4.61 -1.14 -4.37
C PHE A 91 -3.68 -2.20 -3.80
N TRP A 92 -4.19 -3.04 -2.89
CA TRP A 92 -3.40 -4.10 -2.29
C TRP A 92 -2.97 -5.16 -3.32
N ASP A 93 -3.87 -5.53 -4.22
CA ASP A 93 -3.55 -6.50 -5.27
C ASP A 93 -2.43 -5.99 -6.19
N GLU A 94 -2.47 -4.71 -6.57
CA GLU A 94 -1.39 -4.07 -7.34
C GLU A 94 -0.10 -3.93 -6.54
N LEU A 95 -0.18 -3.61 -5.25
CA LEU A 95 1.00 -3.57 -4.37
C LEU A 95 1.70 -4.93 -4.32
N HIS A 96 0.94 -6.02 -4.14
CA HIS A 96 1.49 -7.38 -4.13
C HIS A 96 1.99 -7.83 -5.50
N HIS A 97 1.36 -7.36 -6.58
CA HIS A 97 1.87 -7.57 -7.92
C HIS A 97 3.27 -6.96 -8.09
N VAL A 98 3.45 -5.70 -7.69
CA VAL A 98 4.75 -5.03 -7.74
C VAL A 98 5.78 -5.72 -6.86
N PHE A 99 5.41 -6.13 -5.64
CA PHE A 99 6.31 -6.91 -4.79
C PHE A 99 6.77 -8.19 -5.48
N ARG A 100 5.86 -8.99 -6.03
CA ARG A 100 6.22 -10.21 -6.75
C ARG A 100 7.15 -9.93 -7.94
N GLU A 101 6.87 -8.89 -8.71
CA GLU A 101 7.68 -8.54 -9.89
C GLU A 101 9.09 -8.07 -9.52
N HIS A 102 9.27 -7.43 -8.37
CA HIS A 102 10.52 -6.74 -8.02
C HIS A 102 11.29 -7.39 -6.86
N VAL A 103 10.72 -8.38 -6.15
CA VAL A 103 11.36 -9.04 -5.00
C VAL A 103 12.73 -9.63 -5.35
N ALA A 104 12.92 -10.09 -6.59
CA ALA A 104 14.20 -10.60 -7.08
C ALA A 104 15.34 -9.56 -7.03
N HIS A 105 15.00 -8.27 -7.02
CA HIS A 105 15.91 -7.13 -7.08
C HIS A 105 16.08 -6.42 -5.73
N ASP A 106 15.52 -6.97 -4.64
CA ASP A 106 15.72 -6.42 -3.31
C ASP A 106 17.13 -6.75 -2.80
N GLU A 107 18.00 -5.74 -2.72
CA GLU A 107 19.41 -5.91 -2.33
C GLU A 107 19.58 -6.49 -0.91
N THR A 108 18.65 -6.17 0.00
CA THR A 108 18.70 -6.68 1.37
C THR A 108 18.38 -8.17 1.40
N LEU A 109 17.33 -8.58 0.68
CA LEU A 109 16.98 -10.00 0.53
C LEU A 109 18.02 -10.77 -0.28
N GLN A 110 18.67 -10.17 -1.27
CA GLN A 110 19.75 -10.81 -2.02
C GLN A 110 20.96 -11.07 -1.11
N PHE A 111 21.32 -10.10 -0.27
CA PHE A 111 22.37 -10.29 0.74
C PHE A 111 22.00 -11.41 1.72
N GLU A 112 20.76 -11.44 2.19
CA GLU A 112 20.27 -12.48 3.11
C GLU A 112 20.27 -13.87 2.47
N ALA A 113 19.77 -14.00 1.23
CA ALA A 113 19.79 -15.25 0.48
C ALA A 113 21.22 -15.78 0.32
N ASN A 114 22.18 -14.87 0.03
CA ASN A 114 23.59 -15.21 -0.09
C ASN A 114 24.20 -15.75 1.23
N MET A 115 23.70 -15.30 2.38
CA MET A 115 24.17 -15.75 3.69
C MET A 115 23.50 -17.01 4.19
N ARG A 116 22.20 -17.19 3.93
CA ARG A 116 21.40 -18.32 4.42
C ARG A 116 21.42 -19.52 3.49
N GLU A 117 21.78 -19.32 2.23
CA GLU A 117 21.79 -20.29 1.12
C GLU A 117 20.40 -20.82 0.74
N ASN A 118 19.64 -21.35 1.68
CA ASN A 118 18.28 -21.85 1.50
C ASN A 118 17.39 -21.43 2.67
N GLY A 119 16.10 -21.23 2.42
CA GLY A 119 15.14 -20.93 3.48
C GLY A 119 13.99 -20.03 3.03
N TRP A 120 13.41 -19.30 3.99
CA TRP A 120 12.34 -18.35 3.74
C TRP A 120 12.67 -16.99 4.39
N ALA A 121 12.25 -15.92 3.73
CA ALA A 121 12.37 -14.57 4.24
C ALA A 121 11.06 -13.78 4.06
N HIS A 122 10.84 -12.84 4.96
CA HIS A 122 9.66 -11.99 4.98
C HIS A 122 9.98 -10.62 4.38
N LEU A 123 9.09 -10.16 3.51
CA LEU A 123 9.02 -8.76 3.10
C LEU A 123 8.18 -8.06 4.15
N SER A 124 8.81 -7.19 4.96
CA SER A 124 8.13 -6.50 6.04
C SER A 124 8.35 -4.99 6.02
N ASP A 125 7.48 -4.26 6.71
CA ASP A 125 7.66 -2.84 6.96
C ASP A 125 8.90 -2.62 7.84
N MET A 126 9.92 -1.96 7.28
CA MET A 126 11.16 -1.67 7.99
C MET A 126 10.99 -0.66 9.14
N ARG A 127 9.83 0.01 9.25
CA ARG A 127 9.52 0.86 10.41
C ARG A 127 9.19 0.02 11.64
N ASP A 128 8.74 -1.21 11.46
CA ASP A 128 8.72 -2.23 12.50
C ASP A 128 10.13 -2.80 12.63
N SER A 129 11.06 -1.96 13.10
CA SER A 129 12.48 -2.25 13.24
C SER A 129 12.68 -3.34 14.28
N LEU A 130 12.45 -4.60 13.92
CA LEU A 130 12.93 -5.69 14.73
C LEU A 130 14.43 -5.79 14.57
N HIS A 131 15.11 -5.80 15.71
CA HIS A 131 16.49 -6.25 15.83
C HIS A 131 16.67 -7.52 15.01
N LEU A 132 17.77 -7.60 14.24
CA LEU A 132 18.19 -8.59 13.22
C LEU A 132 17.99 -10.10 13.55
N VAL A 133 17.39 -10.46 14.68
CA VAL A 133 17.22 -11.80 15.23
C VAL A 133 15.73 -12.15 15.50
N ARG A 134 14.77 -11.23 15.28
CA ARG A 134 13.34 -11.50 15.52
C ARG A 134 12.51 -11.44 14.24
N THR A 135 11.59 -12.39 14.09
CA THR A 135 10.56 -12.41 13.04
C THR A 135 9.67 -11.17 13.16
N PRO A 136 9.47 -10.38 12.08
CA PRO A 136 8.56 -9.23 12.03
C PRO A 136 7.20 -9.55 12.65
N THR A 137 6.55 -8.56 13.26
CA THR A 137 5.18 -8.79 13.73
C THR A 137 4.30 -9.19 12.55
N PRO A 138 3.32 -10.11 12.72
CA PRO A 138 2.53 -10.58 11.59
C PRO A 138 1.87 -9.44 10.79
N ASP A 139 1.49 -8.36 11.45
CA ASP A 139 0.86 -7.18 10.82
C ASP A 139 1.84 -6.35 9.98
N SER A 140 3.14 -6.46 10.21
CA SER A 140 4.16 -5.77 9.43
C SER A 140 4.67 -6.58 8.24
N ILE A 141 4.32 -7.87 8.13
CA ILE A 141 4.70 -8.73 7.00
C ILE A 141 3.74 -8.49 5.83
N PHE A 142 4.26 -8.07 4.69
CA PHE A 142 3.51 -8.00 3.44
C PHE A 142 3.46 -9.35 2.73
N GLY A 143 4.56 -10.09 2.71
CA GLY A 143 4.62 -11.38 2.05
C GLY A 143 5.88 -12.15 2.40
N THR A 144 5.98 -13.37 1.88
CA THR A 144 7.11 -14.27 2.14
C THR A 144 7.62 -14.83 0.82
N VAL A 145 8.92 -15.07 0.73
CA VAL A 145 9.59 -15.64 -0.45
C VAL A 145 10.65 -16.65 -0.01
N ALA A 146 10.88 -17.67 -0.84
CA ALA A 146 11.91 -18.66 -0.60
C ALA A 146 13.28 -18.22 -1.14
N PHE A 147 14.32 -18.69 -0.47
CA PHE A 147 15.69 -18.69 -0.94
C PHE A 147 16.07 -20.12 -1.35
N VAL A 148 16.65 -20.24 -2.53
CA VAL A 148 17.13 -21.50 -3.11
C VAL A 148 18.50 -21.24 -3.71
N GLU A 149 19.51 -22.00 -3.29
CA GLU A 149 20.88 -21.91 -3.81
C GLU A 149 21.43 -20.47 -3.85
N ARG A 150 21.31 -19.76 -2.73
CA ARG A 150 21.80 -18.39 -2.51
C ARG A 150 21.07 -17.32 -3.34
N LYS A 151 19.93 -17.67 -3.94
CA LYS A 151 19.11 -16.76 -4.74
C LYS A 151 17.69 -16.71 -4.19
N ILE A 152 17.02 -15.59 -4.44
CA ILE A 152 15.59 -15.44 -4.22
C ILE A 152 14.88 -16.21 -5.34
N ASP A 153 13.87 -17.02 -5.01
CA ASP A 153 12.94 -17.61 -5.98
C ASP A 153 11.61 -16.82 -5.98
N PRO A 154 11.42 -15.87 -6.91
CA PRO A 154 10.23 -15.02 -6.94
C PRO A 154 8.93 -15.78 -7.20
N SER A 155 9.01 -16.99 -7.78
CA SER A 155 7.83 -17.81 -8.06
C SER A 155 7.14 -18.31 -6.78
N THR A 156 7.88 -18.33 -5.68
CA THR A 156 7.40 -18.74 -4.34
C THR A 156 6.76 -17.60 -3.55
N TYR A 157 6.63 -16.40 -4.14
CA TYR A 157 6.05 -15.26 -3.45
C TYR A 157 4.60 -15.52 -3.00
N GLU A 158 4.40 -15.47 -1.68
CA GLU A 158 3.11 -15.61 -1.04
C GLU A 158 2.73 -14.34 -0.28
N ARG A 159 1.50 -13.86 -0.51
CA ARG A 159 0.93 -12.71 0.19
C ARG A 159 0.53 -13.12 1.62
N ASN A 160 0.86 -12.28 2.60
CA ASN A 160 0.35 -12.46 3.95
C ASN A 160 -1.16 -12.13 4.00
N PRO A 161 -2.04 -13.04 4.48
CA PRO A 161 -3.48 -12.83 4.45
C PRO A 161 -4.01 -11.75 5.40
N ILE A 162 -3.20 -11.29 6.37
CA ILE A 162 -3.66 -10.45 7.49
C ILE A 162 -4.14 -9.06 7.01
N GLY A 163 -3.63 -8.56 5.88
CA GLY A 163 -4.04 -7.26 5.30
C GLY A 163 -5.46 -7.19 4.72
N MET A 164 -6.23 -8.29 4.70
CA MET A 164 -7.61 -8.34 4.17
C MET A 164 -8.65 -8.82 5.20
N ALA A 165 -8.21 -9.31 6.36
CA ALA A 165 -9.08 -9.99 7.33
C ALA A 165 -10.04 -9.06 8.10
N GLN A 166 -9.90 -7.73 7.98
CA GLN A 166 -10.78 -6.78 8.66
C GLN A 166 -11.96 -6.26 7.81
N SER A 167 -12.14 -6.73 6.57
CA SER A 167 -13.28 -6.34 5.71
C SER A 167 -14.48 -7.29 5.78
N GLY A 168 -14.56 -8.14 6.81
CA GLY A 168 -15.59 -9.17 6.89
C GLY A 168 -16.12 -9.42 8.30
N ILE A 169 -16.67 -8.39 8.95
CA ILE A 169 -17.83 -8.49 9.87
C ILE A 169 -18.66 -7.21 9.71
#